data_AF-A0A971PFR4-F1
#
_entry.id   AF-A0A971PFR4-F1
#
_cell.length_a   1.000
_cell.length_b   1.000
_cell.length_c   1.000
_cell.angle_alpha   90.00
_cell.angle_beta   90.00
_cell.angle_gamma   90.00
#
_symmetry.space_group_name_H-M   'P 1'
#
loop_
_entity.id
_entity.type
_entity.pdbx_description
1 polymer ?
#
loop_
_entity_poly.entity_id
_entity_poly.type
_entity_poly.pdbx_seq_one_letter_code
_entity_poly.pdbx_strand_id
1 'polypeptide(L)'
;MTAFSLVINIVIFFLLVNARYFTRKRQEPDYPKKSLAKMALFPIMLGIAFTVLFDIIKGFMFYQLLIFGLVAGFLYWLFYIAGKR
;
A
#
# COMPACT_ATOMS: atom_id res chain seq x y z
N MET A 1 -10.51 9.25 -1.78
CA MET A 1 -9.04 9.10 -1.70
C MET A 1 -8.55 7.77 -2.27
N THR A 2 -9.29 6.67 -2.10
CA THR A 2 -8.97 5.32 -2.62
C THR A 2 -8.75 5.24 -4.14
N ALA A 3 -9.59 5.88 -4.95
CA ALA A 3 -9.45 5.84 -6.42
C ALA A 3 -8.15 6.52 -6.91
N PHE A 4 -7.75 7.62 -6.29
CA PHE A 4 -6.51 8.33 -6.62
C PHE A 4 -5.28 7.51 -6.24
N SER A 5 -5.26 6.95 -5.02
CA SER A 5 -4.20 6.03 -4.59
C SER A 5 -4.10 4.79 -5.48
N LEU A 6 -5.23 4.25 -5.94
CA LEU A 6 -5.27 3.11 -6.85
C LEU A 6 -4.60 3.45 -8.19
N VAL A 7 -4.95 4.58 -8.80
CA VAL A 7 -4.33 5.02 -10.07
C VAL A 7 -2.82 5.20 -9.89
N ILE A 8 -2.39 5.86 -8.81
CA ILE A 8 -0.97 6.04 -8.51
C ILE A 8 -0.27 4.69 -8.37
N ASN A 9 -0.82 3.77 -7.58
CA ASN A 9 -0.23 2.45 -7.36
C ASN A 9 -0.12 1.68 -8.67
N ILE A 10 -1.15 1.69 -9.51
CA ILE A 10 -1.13 1.04 -10.84
C ILE A 10 -0.04 1.65 -11.72
N VAL A 11 0.08 2.98 -11.76
CA VAL A 11 1.12 3.66 -12.56
C VAL A 11 2.52 3.30 -12.05
N ILE A 12 2.73 3.31 -10.73
CA ILE A 12 4.01 2.94 -10.11
C ILE A 12 4.37 1.49 -10.47
N PHE A 13 3.46 0.53 -10.26
CA PHE A 13 3.73 -0.87 -10.59
C PHE A 13 3.91 -1.08 -12.09
N PHE A 14 3.17 -0.37 -12.93
CA PHE A 14 3.33 -0.43 -14.38
C PHE A 14 4.74 0.02 -14.79
N LEU A 15 5.20 1.15 -14.24
CA LEU A 15 6.55 1.65 -14.51
C LEU A 15 7.61 0.70 -13.94
N LEU A 16 7.49 0.23 -12.70
CA LEU A 16 8.46 -0.69 -12.10
C LEU A 16 8.59 -2.01 -12.88
N VAL A 17 7.46 -2.62 -13.23
CA VAL A 17 7.43 -3.93 -13.91
C VAL A 17 7.87 -3.81 -15.38
N ASN A 18 7.66 -2.67 -16.03
CA ASN A 18 7.97 -2.47 -17.44
C ASN A 18 9.21 -1.61 -17.70
N ALA A 19 9.84 -1.00 -16.68
CA ALA A 19 11.02 -0.15 -16.84
C ALA A 19 12.13 -0.85 -17.63
N ARG A 20 12.49 -2.08 -17.21
CA ARG A 20 13.53 -2.87 -17.88
C ARG A 20 13.15 -3.22 -19.32
N TYR A 21 11.87 -3.47 -19.59
CA TYR A 21 11.37 -3.77 -20.93
C TYR A 21 11.51 -2.57 -21.85
N PHE A 22 11.12 -1.38 -21.40
CA PHE A 22 11.22 -0.15 -22.18
C PHE A 22 12.68 0.25 -22.43
N THR A 23 13.56 0.11 -21.43
CA THR A 23 14.99 0.39 -21.60
C THR A 23 15.61 -0.50 -22.66
N ARG A 24 15.36 -1.81 -22.63
CA ARG A 24 15.93 -2.75 -23.60
C ARG A 24 15.34 -2.60 -24.99
N LYS A 25 14.03 -2.40 -25.11
CA LYS A 25 13.38 -2.13 -26.40
C LYS A 25 13.88 -0.84 -27.06
N ARG A 26 14.35 0.12 -26.27
CA ARG A 26 14.97 1.35 -26.79
C ARG A 26 16.40 1.13 -27.29
N GLN A 27 17.12 0.17 -26.72
CA GLN A 27 18.51 -0.16 -27.07
C GLN A 27 18.58 -1.14 -28.24
N GLU A 28 17.62 -2.07 -28.33
CA GLU A 28 17.55 -3.11 -29.36
C GLU A 28 16.21 -2.98 -30.11
N PRO A 29 16.21 -2.53 -31.38
CA PRO A 29 14.99 -2.35 -32.17
C PRO A 29 14.19 -3.65 -32.36
N ASP A 30 14.87 -4.80 -32.34
CA ASP A 30 14.28 -6.13 -32.57
C ASP A 30 13.89 -6.86 -31.26
N TYR A 31 13.79 -6.13 -30.14
CA TYR A 31 13.49 -6.72 -28.84
C TYR A 31 12.08 -7.36 -28.83
N PRO A 32 11.93 -8.60 -28.32
CA PRO A 32 10.68 -9.35 -28.43
C PRO A 32 9.50 -8.65 -27.77
N LYS A 33 8.31 -8.75 -28.39
CA LYS A 33 7.08 -8.16 -27.85
C LYS A 33 6.63 -8.87 -26.58
N LYS A 34 6.45 -8.11 -25.49
CA LYS A 34 5.86 -8.61 -24.25
C LYS A 34 4.35 -8.76 -24.42
N SER A 35 3.76 -9.83 -23.88
CA SER A 35 2.31 -10.02 -23.96
C SER A 35 1.56 -8.96 -23.16
N LEU A 36 0.37 -8.55 -23.64
CA LEU A 36 -0.49 -7.58 -22.96
C LEU A 36 -0.79 -7.98 -21.51
N ALA A 37 -0.96 -9.28 -21.24
CA ALA A 37 -1.19 -9.80 -19.91
C ALA A 37 -0.03 -9.47 -18.94
N LYS A 38 1.21 -9.68 -19.37
CA LYS A 38 2.40 -9.41 -18.55
C LYS A 38 2.75 -7.93 -18.49
N MET A 39 2.32 -7.15 -19.47
CA MET A 39 2.65 -5.73 -19.59
C MET A 39 1.66 -4.84 -18.85
N ALA A 40 0.36 -5.07 -18.99
CA ALA A 40 -0.69 -4.22 -18.42
C ALA A 40 -1.47 -4.92 -17.30
N LEU A 41 -2.01 -6.12 -17.55
CA LEU A 41 -2.88 -6.80 -16.57
C LEU A 41 -2.15 -7.11 -15.26
N PHE A 42 -0.91 -7.60 -15.32
CA PHE A 42 -0.14 -7.89 -14.11
C PHE A 42 0.05 -6.67 -13.19
N PRO A 43 0.62 -5.53 -13.64
CA PRO A 43 0.76 -4.36 -12.78
C PRO A 43 -0.57 -3.76 -12.34
N ILE A 44 -1.65 -3.87 -13.13
CA ILE A 44 -3.00 -3.45 -12.71
C ILE A 44 -3.48 -4.31 -11.52
N MET A 45 -3.42 -5.63 -11.65
CA MET A 45 -3.80 -6.55 -10.57
C MET A 45 -2.97 -6.31 -9.31
N LEU A 46 -1.66 -6.08 -9.47
CA LEU A 46 -0.77 -5.77 -8.36
C LEU A 46 -1.15 -4.46 -7.66
N GLY A 47 -1.47 -3.41 -8.44
CA GLY A 47 -1.93 -2.13 -7.91
C GLY A 47 -3.25 -2.22 -7.15
N ILE A 48 -4.21 -3.01 -7.65
CA ILE A 48 -5.47 -3.27 -6.96
C ILE A 48 -5.20 -4.01 -5.64
N ALA A 49 -4.48 -5.13 -5.68
CA ALA A 49 -4.19 -5.95 -4.51
C ALA A 49 -3.46 -5.14 -3.42
N PHE A 50 -2.45 -4.36 -3.80
CA PHE A 50 -1.70 -3.52 -2.89
C PHE A 50 -2.57 -2.44 -2.25
N THR A 51 -3.44 -1.79 -3.02
CA THR A 51 -4.34 -0.74 -2.51
C THR A 51 -5.29 -1.30 -1.45
N VAL A 52 -5.94 -2.43 -1.75
CA VAL A 52 -6.85 -3.09 -0.80
C VAL A 52 -6.12 -3.52 0.47
N LEU A 53 -4.94 -4.12 0.32
CA LEU A 53 -4.13 -4.57 1.45
C LEU A 53 -3.72 -3.41 2.36
N PHE A 54 -3.28 -2.29 1.79
CA PHE A 54 -2.93 -1.10 2.56
C PHE A 54 -4.12 -0.45 3.26
N ASP A 55 -5.31 -0.46 2.65
CA ASP A 55 -6.49 0.10 3.30
C ASP A 55 -6.93 -0.73 4.51
N ILE A 56 -6.81 -2.05 4.43
CA ILE A 56 -7.03 -2.94 5.57
C ILE A 56 -6.02 -2.63 6.69
N ILE A 57 -4.73 -2.52 6.34
CA ILE A 57 -3.67 -2.21 7.33
C ILE A 57 -3.92 -0.87 8.02
N LYS A 58 -4.28 0.18 7.27
CA LYS A 58 -4.61 1.49 7.86
C LYS A 58 -5.77 1.39 8.84
N GLY A 59 -6.80 0.63 8.50
CA GLY A 59 -7.93 0.37 9.40
C GLY A 59 -7.48 -0.28 10.70
N PHE A 60 -6.71 -1.36 10.62
CA PHE A 60 -6.13 -2.04 11.78
C PHE A 60 -5.27 -1.11 12.64
N MET A 61 -4.42 -0.29 12.02
CA MET A 61 -3.57 0.67 12.74
C MET A 61 -4.40 1.69 13.53
N PHE A 62 -5.51 2.16 12.98
CA PHE A 62 -6.40 3.10 13.66
C PHE A 62 -7.06 2.47 14.90
N TYR A 63 -7.55 1.23 14.79
CA TYR A 63 -8.07 0.49 15.94
C TYR A 63 -7.01 0.29 17.03
N GLN A 64 -5.78 -0.04 16.63
CA GLN A 64 -4.67 -0.26 17.56
C GLN A 64 -4.34 1.02 18.35
N LEU A 65 -4.34 2.18 17.69
CA LEU A 65 -4.09 3.47 18.34
C LEU A 65 -5.20 3.84 19.33
N LEU A 66 -6.46 3.54 19.00
CA LEU A 66 -7.61 3.76 19.87
C LEU A 66 -7.50 2.90 21.14
N ILE A 67 -7.22 1.60 20.99
CA ILE A 67 -7.02 0.68 22.11
C ILE A 67 -5.85 1.16 22.98
N PHE A 68 -4.75 1.57 22.36
CA PHE A 68 -3.60 2.11 23.09
C PHE A 68 -3.97 3.34 23.91
N GLY A 69 -4.73 4.29 23.33
CA GLY A 69 -5.19 5.48 24.05
C GLY A 69 -6.09 5.13 25.25
N LEU A 70 -7.01 4.17 25.08
CA LEU A 70 -7.86 3.69 26.18
C LEU A 70 -7.03 3.06 27.31
N VAL A 71 -6.08 2.19 26.97
CA VAL A 71 -5.19 1.56 27.94
C VAL A 71 -4.34 2.60 28.66
N ALA A 72 -3.77 3.57 27.93
CA ALA A 72 -2.98 4.65 28.53
C ALA A 72 -3.82 5.50 29.50
N GLY A 73 -5.05 5.86 29.12
CA GLY A 73 -5.98 6.59 29.97
C GLY A 73 -6.39 5.80 31.22
N PHE A 74 -6.66 4.50 31.07
CA PHE A 74 -6.97 3.62 32.19
C PHE A 74 -5.80 3.50 33.17
N LEU A 75 -4.58 3.30 32.67
CA LEU A 75 -3.37 3.25 33.49
C LEU A 75 -3.12 4.59 34.21
N TYR A 76 -3.28 5.71 33.51
CA TYR A 76 -3.18 7.03 34.15
C TYR A 76 -4.17 7.18 35.30
N TRP A 77 -5.44 6.83 35.09
CA TRP A 77 -6.45 6.89 36.14
C TRP A 77 -6.08 5.99 37.33
N LEU A 78 -5.65 4.75 37.07
CA LEU A 78 -5.29 3.80 38.13
C LEU A 78 -4.13 4.31 39.00
N PHE A 79 -3.05 4.79 38.38
CA PHE A 79 -1.83 5.17 39.12
C PHE A 79 -1.86 6.60 39.67
N TYR A 80 -2.49 7.56 38.98
CA TYR A 80 -2.45 8.97 39.36
C TYR A 80 -3.72 9.49 40.04
N ILE A 81 -4.87 8.86 39.80
CA ILE A 81 -6.15 9.29 40.37
C ILE A 81 -6.56 8.35 41.50
N ALA A 82 -6.59 7.04 41.25
CA ALA A 82 -7.02 6.06 42.25
C ALA A 82 -5.99 5.87 43.38
N GLY A 83 -4.68 5.96 43.07
CA GLY A 83 -3.60 5.89 44.08
C GLY A 83 -3.38 7.17 44.90
N LYS A 84 -4.15 8.24 44.65
CA LYS A 84 -4.08 9.51 45.39
C LYS A 84 -5.08 9.59 46.56
N ARG A 85 -5.75 8.48 46.87
CA ARG A 85 -6.54 8.26 48.08
C ARG A 85 -5.73 7.52 49.12
#